data_AF-A0A6N0HVF3-F1
#
_entry.id   AF-A0A6N0HVF3-F1
#
_cell.length_a   1.000
_cell.length_b   1.000
_cell.length_c   1.000
_cell.angle_alpha   90.00
_cell.angle_beta   90.00
_cell.angle_gamma   90.00
#
_symmetry.space_group_name_H-M   'P 1'
#
loop_
_entity.id
_entity.type
_entity.pdbx_description
1 polymer ?
#
loop_
_entity_poly.entity_id
_entity_poly.type
_entity_poly.pdbx_seq_one_letter_code
_entity_poly.pdbx_strand_id
1 'polypeptide(L)'
;MQTIDLIKECLTYESVSLSNWVTNSLVLSCQRLGIAFDYSMFSSMNIDTSDVREPGDWALKIACEAGADEYVNPYGGYSIFSEEKFIERGVSLKFLKPELSSYVQRRGEFVEGCQLSM
;
A
#
# COMPACT_ATOMS: atom_id res chain seq x y z
N MET A 1 14.17 -20.39 -14.48
CA MET A 1 13.13 -21.27 -13.87
C MET A 1 12.55 -20.70 -12.58
N GLN A 2 13.37 -20.18 -11.66
CA GLN A 2 12.95 -19.76 -10.31
C GLN A 2 11.80 -18.72 -10.21
N THR A 3 11.63 -17.80 -11.18
CA THR A 3 10.53 -16.81 -11.13
C THR A 3 9.17 -17.41 -11.51
N ILE A 4 9.16 -18.39 -12.42
CA ILE A 4 7.92 -19.05 -12.84
C ILE A 4 7.35 -19.89 -11.70
N ASP A 5 8.23 -20.48 -10.88
CA ASP A 5 7.81 -21.27 -9.73
C ASP A 5 7.12 -20.40 -8.67
N LEU A 6 7.68 -19.21 -8.36
CA LEU A 6 7.01 -18.21 -7.50
C LEU A 6 5.62 -17.84 -8.04
N ILE A 7 5.51 -17.54 -9.34
CA ILE A 7 4.22 -17.17 -9.94
C ILE A 7 3.21 -18.31 -9.82
N LYS A 8 3.64 -19.55 -10.06
CA LYS A 8 2.78 -20.73 -9.90
C LYS A 8 2.32 -20.86 -8.46
N GLU A 9 3.21 -20.78 -7.48
CA GLU A 9 2.87 -20.86 -6.06
C GLU A 9 1.81 -19.82 -5.67
N CYS A 10 1.99 -18.55 -6.09
CA CYS A 10 0.98 -17.51 -5.88
C CYS A 10 -0.36 -17.87 -6.52
N LEU A 11 -0.37 -18.26 -7.81
CA LEU A 11 -1.61 -18.56 -8.54
C LEU A 11 -2.33 -19.83 -8.07
N THR A 12 -1.60 -20.80 -7.52
CA THR A 12 -2.18 -22.05 -6.99
C THR A 12 -2.61 -21.94 -5.53
N TYR A 13 -2.36 -20.82 -4.86
CA TYR A 13 -2.83 -20.61 -3.50
C TYR A 13 -4.36 -20.48 -3.47
N GLU A 14 -5.04 -21.48 -2.91
CA GLU A 14 -6.49 -21.49 -2.81
C GLU A 14 -6.97 -20.62 -1.65
N SER A 15 -7.72 -19.57 -1.97
CA SER A 15 -8.40 -18.76 -0.97
C SER A 15 -9.69 -18.17 -1.51
N VAL A 16 -10.71 -18.09 -0.66
CA VAL A 16 -11.96 -17.38 -0.97
C VAL A 16 -11.85 -15.87 -0.77
N SER A 17 -10.77 -15.40 -0.13
CA SER A 17 -10.51 -13.98 0.17
C SER A 17 -9.39 -13.47 -0.73
N LEU A 18 -9.71 -12.44 -1.53
CA LEU A 18 -8.71 -11.75 -2.35
C LEU A 18 -7.58 -11.19 -1.47
N SER A 19 -7.91 -10.62 -0.31
CA SER A 19 -6.91 -10.08 0.61
C SER A 19 -5.95 -11.15 1.10
N ASN A 20 -6.44 -12.35 1.43
CA ASN A 20 -5.57 -13.46 1.85
C ASN A 20 -4.66 -13.91 0.70
N TRP A 21 -5.20 -13.99 -0.52
CA TRP A 21 -4.42 -14.35 -1.70
C TRP A 21 -3.33 -13.31 -2.02
N VAL A 22 -3.66 -12.02 -1.97
CA VAL A 22 -2.70 -10.92 -2.18
C VAL A 22 -1.63 -10.95 -1.09
N THR A 23 -2.02 -11.08 0.18
CA THR A 23 -1.07 -11.16 1.29
C THR A 23 -0.12 -12.35 1.13
N ASN A 24 -0.62 -13.55 0.79
CA ASN A 24 0.22 -14.71 0.52
C ASN A 24 1.21 -14.44 -0.62
N SER A 25 0.75 -13.79 -1.69
CA SER A 25 1.61 -13.43 -2.83
C SER A 25 2.70 -12.42 -2.44
N LEU A 26 2.39 -11.46 -1.56
CA LEU A 26 3.36 -10.51 -1.02
C LEU A 26 4.37 -11.20 -0.10
N VAL A 27 3.92 -12.09 0.79
CA VAL A 27 4.79 -12.89 1.68
C VAL A 27 5.81 -13.67 0.85
N LEU A 28 5.38 -14.42 -0.16
CA LEU A 28 6.26 -15.21 -1.01
C LEU A 28 7.24 -14.32 -1.80
N SER A 29 6.75 -13.19 -2.31
CA SER A 29 7.58 -12.22 -3.04
C SER A 29 8.66 -11.60 -2.14
N CYS A 30 8.29 -11.15 -0.95
CA CYS A 30 9.22 -10.57 0.02
C CYS A 30 10.25 -11.59 0.51
N GLN A 31 9.82 -12.82 0.84
CA GLN A 31 10.72 -13.92 1.20
C GLN A 31 11.74 -14.17 0.09
N ARG A 32 11.30 -14.15 -1.17
CA ARG A 32 12.18 -14.38 -2.33
C ARG A 32 13.19 -13.25 -2.54
N LEU A 33 12.78 -12.01 -2.30
CA LEU A 33 13.63 -10.82 -2.42
C LEU A 33 14.51 -10.58 -1.18
N GLY A 34 14.33 -11.34 -0.10
CA GLY A 34 15.03 -11.12 1.17
C GLY A 34 14.56 -9.87 1.91
N ILE A 35 13.32 -9.45 1.69
CA ILE A 35 12.69 -8.28 2.32
C ILE A 35 11.90 -8.76 3.53
N ALA A 36 12.16 -8.19 4.70
CA ALA A 36 11.33 -8.43 5.88
C ALA A 36 9.92 -7.86 5.63
N PHE A 37 8.89 -8.67 5.89
CA PHE A 37 7.51 -8.30 5.65
C PHE A 37 6.70 -8.46 6.94
N ASP A 38 6.66 -7.39 7.71
CA ASP A 38 5.81 -7.27 8.89
C ASP A 38 4.50 -6.62 8.47
N TYR A 39 3.39 -7.32 8.71
CA TYR A 39 2.07 -6.90 8.24
C TYR A 39 0.97 -7.32 9.21
N SER A 40 -0.15 -6.59 9.14
CA SER A 40 -1.39 -6.94 9.84
C SER A 40 -2.56 -6.87 8.87
N MET A 41 -3.51 -7.80 9.01
CA MET A 41 -4.74 -7.76 8.23
C MET A 41 -5.72 -6.80 8.90
N PHE A 42 -6.21 -5.79 8.19
CA PHE A 42 -7.17 -4.83 8.75
C PHE A 42 -8.38 -5.53 9.40
N SER A 43 -8.92 -6.57 8.75
CA SER A 43 -10.05 -7.35 9.25
C SER A 43 -9.80 -8.07 10.57
N SER A 44 -8.54 -8.30 10.96
CA SER A 44 -8.18 -8.91 12.25
C SER A 44 -7.83 -7.89 13.33
N MET A 45 -7.74 -6.59 13.01
CA MET A 45 -7.34 -5.55 13.96
C MET A 45 -8.49 -5.08 14.86
N ASN A 46 -9.74 -5.47 14.57
CA ASN A 46 -10.93 -5.09 15.35
C ASN A 46 -11.04 -3.56 15.61
N ILE A 47 -10.68 -2.76 14.61
CA ILE A 47 -10.70 -1.30 14.69
C ILE A 47 -12.15 -0.82 14.64
N ASP A 48 -12.55 0.01 15.60
CA ASP A 48 -13.82 0.73 15.56
C ASP A 48 -13.76 1.84 14.51
N THR A 49 -14.62 1.80 13.49
CA THR A 49 -14.63 2.77 12.39
C THR A 49 -15.81 3.73 12.46
N SER A 50 -16.53 3.81 13.58
CA SER A 50 -17.72 4.68 13.72
C SER A 50 -17.45 6.15 13.43
N ASP A 51 -16.25 6.61 13.74
CA ASP A 51 -15.85 8.03 13.68
C ASP A 51 -15.20 8.42 12.34
N VAL A 52 -15.05 7.47 11.41
CA VAL A 52 -14.46 7.70 10.09
C VAL A 52 -15.51 8.38 9.20
N ARG A 53 -15.23 9.59 8.72
CA ARG A 53 -16.19 10.39 7.93
C ARG A 53 -15.72 10.66 6.51
N GLU A 54 -14.41 10.81 6.33
CA GLU A 54 -13.80 11.15 5.05
C GLU A 54 -12.79 10.07 4.64
N PRO A 55 -12.48 9.94 3.33
CA PRO A 55 -11.50 8.96 2.87
C PRO A 55 -10.14 9.03 3.57
N GLY A 56 -9.65 10.23 3.89
CA GLY A 56 -8.38 10.42 4.60
C GLY A 56 -8.40 10.00 6.08
N ASP A 57 -9.58 9.95 6.71
CA ASP A 57 -9.71 9.59 8.13
C ASP A 57 -9.37 8.12 8.37
N TRP A 58 -9.55 7.26 7.37
CA TRP A 58 -9.19 5.84 7.44
C TRP A 58 -7.72 5.64 7.81
N ALA A 59 -6.82 6.35 7.12
CA ALA A 59 -5.38 6.24 7.34
C ALA A 59 -5.00 6.67 8.76
N LEU A 60 -5.51 7.82 9.20
CA LEU A 60 -5.25 8.34 10.54
C LEU A 60 -5.78 7.39 11.61
N LYS A 61 -7.01 6.86 11.42
CA LYS A 61 -7.61 5.93 12.37
C LYS A 61 -6.78 4.66 12.49
N ILE A 62 -6.40 4.06 11.37
CA ILE A 62 -5.56 2.86 11.36
C ILE A 62 -4.21 3.13 12.03
N ALA A 63 -3.55 4.26 11.72
CA ALA A 63 -2.28 4.64 12.33
C ALA A 63 -2.39 4.80 13.85
N CYS A 64 -3.43 5.49 14.34
CA CYS A 64 -3.69 5.65 15.76
C CYS A 64 -3.90 4.30 16.47
N GLU A 65 -4.74 3.43 15.91
CA GLU A 65 -5.05 2.13 16.51
C GLU A 65 -3.85 1.16 16.46
N ALA A 66 -2.99 1.31 15.46
CA ALA A 66 -1.72 0.58 15.38
C ALA A 66 -0.65 1.14 16.34
N GLY A 67 -0.89 2.29 16.99
CA GLY A 67 0.11 2.98 17.81
C GLY A 67 1.31 3.47 17.00
N ALA A 68 1.10 3.82 15.74
CA ALA A 68 2.16 4.23 14.83
C ALA A 68 2.57 5.69 15.04
N ASP A 69 3.88 5.95 15.05
CA ASP A 69 4.42 7.32 15.07
C ASP A 69 4.32 8.01 13.69
N GLU A 70 4.26 7.23 12.61
CA GLU A 70 4.27 7.73 11.23
C GLU A 70 3.33 6.94 10.31
N TYR A 71 2.69 7.65 9.39
CA TYR A 71 1.94 7.08 8.27
C TYR A 71 2.59 7.50 6.95
N VAL A 72 2.90 6.51 6.10
CA VAL A 72 3.57 6.72 4.81
C VAL A 72 2.69 6.23 3.68
N ASN A 73 2.46 7.07 2.66
CA ASN A 73 1.64 6.74 1.49
C ASN A 73 2.27 7.28 0.19
N PRO A 74 2.01 6.70 -1.00
CA PRO A 74 2.36 7.38 -2.25
C PRO A 74 1.65 8.73 -2.40
N TYR A 75 2.29 9.67 -3.09
CA TYR A 75 1.78 11.04 -3.23
C TYR A 75 0.44 11.17 -4.00
N GLY A 76 0.04 10.15 -4.78
CA GLY A 76 -1.12 10.18 -5.68
C GLY A 76 -2.50 10.40 -5.03
N GLY A 77 -2.58 10.42 -3.70
CA GLY A 77 -3.79 10.73 -2.93
C GLY A 77 -3.60 11.86 -1.91
N TYR A 78 -2.54 12.66 -2.01
CA TYR A 78 -2.23 13.69 -1.01
C TYR A 78 -3.43 14.57 -0.62
N SER A 79 -4.24 14.98 -1.60
CA SER A 79 -5.35 15.93 -1.42
C SER A 79 -6.50 15.43 -0.55
N ILE A 80 -6.62 14.12 -0.29
CA ILE A 80 -7.68 13.58 0.58
C ILE A 80 -7.29 13.56 2.06
N PHE A 81 -6.05 13.93 2.40
CA PHE A 81 -5.55 13.96 3.77
C PHE A 81 -5.56 15.39 4.33
N SER A 82 -5.76 15.52 5.64
CA SER A 82 -5.54 16.77 6.39
C SER A 82 -4.33 16.57 7.29
N GLU A 83 -3.25 17.31 7.03
CA GLU A 83 -2.04 17.27 7.86
C GLU A 83 -2.33 17.67 9.31
N GLU A 84 -3.25 18.61 9.51
CA GLU A 84 -3.64 19.10 10.83
C GLU A 84 -4.20 17.97 11.70
N LYS A 85 -5.11 17.15 11.15
CA LYS A 85 -5.68 16.00 11.88
C LYS A 85 -4.61 15.00 12.34
N PHE A 86 -3.58 14.79 11.52
CA PHE A 86 -2.47 13.89 11.85
C PHE A 86 -1.58 14.47 12.95
N ILE A 87 -1.22 15.76 12.85
CA ILE A 87 -0.42 16.47 13.84
C ILE A 87 -1.12 16.49 15.22
N GLU A 88 -2.43 16.77 15.25
CA GLU A 88 -3.23 16.77 16.50
C GLU A 88 -3.23 15.42 17.21
N ARG A 89 -3.03 14.33 16.48
CA ARG A 89 -2.97 12.96 17.02
C ARG A 89 -1.54 12.46 17.25
N GLY A 90 -0.53 13.30 16.98
CA GLY A 90 0.87 12.93 17.16
C GLY A 90 1.40 11.94 16.11
N VAL A 91 0.75 11.81 14.95
CA VAL A 91 1.18 10.93 13.86
C VAL A 91 1.82 11.78 12.75
N SER A 92 3.03 11.45 12.33
CA SER A 92 3.69 12.10 11.19
C SER A 92 3.10 11.60 9.87
N LEU A 93 2.57 12.51 9.04
CA LEU A 93 2.10 12.18 7.70
C LEU A 93 3.23 12.39 6.68
N LYS A 94 3.62 11.34 5.96
CA LYS A 94 4.70 11.37 4.95
C LYS A 94 4.25 10.80 3.62
N PHE A 95 4.81 11.36 2.55
CA PHE A 95 4.51 10.92 1.19
C PHE A 95 5.75 10.50 0.40
N LEU A 96 5.64 9.36 -0.27
CA LEU A 96 6.62 8.90 -1.23
C LEU A 96 6.25 9.44 -2.62
N LYS A 97 7.09 10.34 -3.13
CA LYS A 97 6.97 10.87 -4.49
C LYS A 97 8.11 10.28 -5.34
N PRO A 98 7.79 9.43 -6.34
CA PRO A 98 8.82 8.89 -7.21
C PRO A 98 9.40 10.00 -8.10
N GLU A 99 10.72 10.00 -8.27
CA GLU A 99 11.38 10.82 -9.28
C GLU A 99 11.43 10.02 -10.59
N LEU A 100 10.54 10.34 -11.53
CA LEU A 100 10.43 9.65 -12.80
C LEU A 100 11.24 10.39 -13.86
N SER A 101 12.43 9.87 -14.17
CA SER A 101 13.22 10.33 -15.32
C SER A 101 12.61 9.82 -16.62
N SER A 102 12.62 10.65 -17.67
CA SER A 102 12.17 10.23 -18.99
C SER A 102 12.99 9.07 -19.52
N TYR A 103 12.32 8.09 -20.15
CA TYR A 103 12.95 6.98 -20.83
C TYR A 103 12.19 6.62 -22.10
N VAL A 104 12.85 5.91 -23.02
CA VAL A 104 12.26 5.51 -24.29
C VAL A 104 11.19 4.43 -24.06
N GLN A 105 9.92 4.84 -24.09
CA GLN A 105 8.77 3.94 -23.93
C GLN A 105 8.31 3.29 -25.25
N ARG A 106 8.98 3.57 -26.38
CA ARG A 106 8.63 3.09 -27.74
C ARG A 106 7.20 3.44 -28.18
N ARG A 107 6.62 4.50 -27.64
CA ARG A 107 5.22 4.93 -27.87
C ARG A 107 5.06 6.43 -28.16
N GLY A 108 6.14 7.10 -28.60
CA GLY A 108 6.16 8.55 -28.81
C GLY A 108 6.84 9.27 -27.64
N GLU A 109 6.26 10.37 -27.20
CA GLU A 109 6.73 11.12 -26.03
C GLU A 109 6.66 10.29 -24.75
N PHE A 110 7.53 10.61 -23.79
CA PHE A 110 7.53 9.97 -22.49
C PHE A 110 6.22 10.31 -21.75
N VAL A 111 5.49 9.27 -21.36
CA VAL A 111 4.32 9.38 -20.50
C VAL A 111 4.74 9.04 -19.07
N GLU A 112 4.75 10.06 -18.22
CA GLU A 112 5.01 9.89 -16.80
C GLU A 112 3.88 9.10 -16.14
N GLY A 113 4.22 8.22 -15.20
CA GLY A 113 3.24 7.55 -14.34
C GLY A 113 2.22 6.70 -15.09
N CYS A 114 2.63 5.91 -16.10
CA CYS A 114 1.78 4.91 -16.78
C CYS A 114 1.22 3.85 -15.80
N GLN A 115 0.24 4.24 -15.00
CA GLN A 115 -0.84 3.41 -14.54
C GLN A 115 -1.81 3.29 -15.71
N LEU A 116 -2.41 2.11 -15.91
CA LEU A 116 -3.36 1.85 -16.99
C LEU A 116 -4.49 2.89 -16.95
N SER A 117 -4.41 3.92 -17.79
CA SER A 117 -5.56 4.73 -18.16
C SER A 117 -6.45 3.85 -19.04
N MET A 118 -7.48 3.26 -18.43
CA MET A 118 -8.66 2.80 -19.17
C MET A 118 -9.55 4.00 -19.48
#